data_AF-A0A7T0FZH5-F1
#
_entry.id   AF-A0A7T0FZH5-F1
#
_cell.length_a   1.000
_cell.length_b   1.000
_cell.length_c   1.000
_cell.angle_alpha   90.00
_cell.angle_beta   90.00
_cell.angle_gamma   90.00
#
_symmetry.space_group_name_H-M   'P 1'
#
loop_
_entity.id
_entity.type
_entity.pdbx_description
1 polymer ?
#
loop_
_entity_poly.entity_id
_entity_poly.type
_entity_poly.pdbx_seq_one_letter_code
_entity_poly.pdbx_strand_id
1 'polypeptide(L)'
;MNVRKPASSLKVKFTRNNNRNVWEKIRDGIRAIISTAKTEKSIQNQLWGALAMLATLALLQPAIFWWGLCLFGSTLCLTMEFFNTSIEQLADYLNPEYDPRIGKIKDLAAGGTVMAGIGTFVVGVLMILDTFALLG
;
A
#
# COMPACT_ATOMS: atom_id res chain seq x y z
N MET A 1 27.30 -18.47 -35.76
CA MET A 1 27.10 -17.00 -35.90
C MET A 1 25.78 -16.64 -35.24
N ASN A 2 25.80 -16.08 -34.04
CA ASN A 2 24.59 -15.63 -33.34
C ASN A 2 24.57 -14.10 -33.40
N VAL A 3 23.71 -13.55 -34.25
CA VAL A 3 23.63 -12.11 -34.52
C VAL A 3 23.04 -11.43 -33.29
N ARG A 4 23.88 -10.77 -32.49
CA ARG A 4 23.42 -9.84 -31.46
C ARG A 4 22.61 -8.75 -32.17
N LYS A 5 21.29 -8.71 -31.94
CA LYS A 5 20.46 -7.56 -32.31
C LYS A 5 21.06 -6.30 -31.66
N PRO A 6 21.24 -5.20 -32.41
CA PRO A 6 21.84 -4.00 -31.87
C PRO A 6 20.92 -3.37 -30.81
N ALA A 7 21.49 -3.03 -29.66
CA ALA A 7 20.84 -2.32 -28.55
C ALA A 7 20.60 -0.84 -28.87
N SER A 8 19.97 -0.55 -30.02
CA SER A 8 19.79 0.82 -30.53
C SER A 8 18.34 1.22 -30.84
N SER A 9 17.34 0.37 -30.56
CA SER A 9 15.92 0.69 -30.83
C SER A 9 15.03 0.89 -29.59
N LEU A 10 15.56 0.73 -28.37
CA LEU A 10 14.84 1.08 -27.14
C LEU A 10 15.09 2.54 -26.77
N LYS A 11 14.65 3.47 -27.63
CA LYS A 11 14.27 4.80 -27.13
C LYS A 11 12.97 4.59 -26.33
N VAL A 12 13.11 4.19 -25.07
CA VAL A 12 12.02 4.33 -24.10
C VAL A 12 11.74 5.82 -24.04
N LYS A 13 10.70 6.23 -24.77
CA LYS A 13 10.21 7.60 -24.80
C LYS A 13 9.62 7.83 -23.41
N PHE A 14 10.44 8.31 -22.45
CA PHE A 14 9.94 8.85 -21.20
C PHE A 14 9.18 10.16 -21.50
N THR A 15 8.05 10.09 -22.21
CA THR A 15 7.21 11.24 -22.53
C THR A 15 6.30 11.57 -21.36
N ARG A 16 6.83 11.61 -20.13
CA ARG A 16 6.08 12.13 -19.00
C ARG A 16 6.42 13.62 -18.91
N ASN A 17 5.63 14.44 -19.61
CA ASN A 17 5.75 15.90 -19.56
C ASN A 17 5.79 16.37 -18.08
N ASN A 18 6.89 17.01 -17.69
CA ASN A 18 7.15 17.45 -16.32
C ASN A 18 6.52 18.83 -16.02
N ASN A 19 6.00 19.52 -17.04
CA ASN A 19 5.33 20.82 -16.89
C ASN A 19 3.86 20.71 -16.41
N ARG A 20 3.54 19.64 -15.70
CA ARG A 20 2.18 19.39 -15.20
C ARG A 20 1.97 20.09 -13.87
N ASN A 21 0.84 20.78 -13.76
CA ASN A 21 0.44 21.43 -12.53
C ASN A 21 0.23 20.38 -11.41
N VAL A 22 0.31 20.84 -10.16
CA VAL A 22 0.16 19.99 -8.98
C VAL A 22 -1.19 19.25 -8.99
N TRP A 23 -2.24 19.90 -9.48
CA TRP A 23 -3.59 19.34 -9.59
C TRP A 23 -3.67 18.10 -10.49
N GLU A 24 -3.00 18.11 -11.65
CA GLU A 24 -2.94 16.95 -12.54
C GLU A 24 -2.22 15.78 -11.88
N LYS A 25 -1.14 16.04 -11.14
CA LYS A 25 -0.41 15.00 -10.40
C LYS A 25 -1.29 14.36 -9.32
N ILE A 26 -2.01 15.18 -8.55
CA ILE A 26 -2.94 14.72 -7.52
C ILE A 26 -4.07 13.89 -8.16
N ARG A 27 -4.72 14.42 -9.20
CA ARG A 27 -5.83 13.74 -9.88
C ARG A 27 -5.40 12.38 -10.45
N ASP A 28 -4.25 12.33 -11.11
CA ASP A 28 -3.74 11.08 -11.68
C ASP A 28 -3.37 10.07 -10.57
N GLY A 29 -2.82 10.53 -9.45
CA GLY A 29 -2.55 9.70 -8.28
C GLY A 29 -3.82 9.12 -7.66
N ILE A 30 -4.86 9.95 -7.48
CA ILE A 30 -6.18 9.50 -6.98
C ILE A 30 -6.80 8.47 -7.93
N ARG A 31 -6.74 8.71 -9.24
CA ARG A 31 -7.24 7.75 -10.23
C ARG A 31 -6.51 6.42 -10.13
N ALA A 32 -5.19 6.44 -9.96
CA ALA A 32 -4.39 5.23 -9.78
C ALA A 32 -4.81 4.46 -8.51
N ILE A 33 -4.94 5.15 -7.38
CA ILE A 33 -5.40 4.55 -6.11
C ILE A 33 -6.77 3.88 -6.31
N ILE A 34 -7.73 4.59 -6.93
CA ILE A 34 -9.09 4.07 -7.15
C ILE A 34 -9.08 2.88 -8.12
N SER A 35 -8.31 2.93 -9.21
CA SER A 35 -8.26 1.82 -10.16
C SER A 35 -7.70 0.57 -9.52
N THR A 36 -6.59 0.69 -8.78
CA THR A 36 -5.92 -0.45 -8.17
C THR A 36 -6.74 -1.02 -7.01
N ALA A 37 -7.42 -0.17 -6.22
CA ALA A 37 -8.33 -0.63 -5.17
C ALA A 37 -9.52 -1.45 -5.70
N LYS A 38 -9.93 -1.26 -6.96
CA LYS A 38 -11.01 -2.05 -7.57
C LYS A 38 -10.55 -3.39 -8.12
N THR A 39 -9.27 -3.53 -8.44
CA THR A 39 -8.73 -4.72 -9.11
C THR A 39 -7.94 -5.63 -8.18
N GLU A 40 -7.20 -5.06 -7.22
CA GLU A 40 -6.31 -5.81 -6.34
C GLU A 40 -7.00 -6.26 -5.06
N LYS A 41 -7.07 -7.58 -4.86
CA LYS A 41 -7.69 -8.18 -3.67
C LYS A 41 -7.00 -7.80 -2.37
N SER A 42 -5.68 -7.64 -2.38
CA SER A 42 -4.92 -7.29 -1.18
C SER A 42 -5.26 -5.88 -0.69
N ILE A 43 -5.39 -4.92 -1.62
CA ILE A 43 -5.86 -3.55 -1.29
C ILE A 43 -7.29 -3.59 -0.78
N GLN A 44 -8.18 -4.39 -1.38
CA GLN A 44 -9.55 -4.54 -0.89
C GLN A 44 -9.58 -5.08 0.54
N ASN A 45 -8.74 -6.07 0.87
CA ASN A 45 -8.63 -6.59 2.24
C ASN A 45 -8.20 -5.49 3.22
N GLN A 46 -7.24 -4.64 2.82
CA GLN A 46 -6.81 -3.53 3.65
C GLN A 46 -7.90 -2.47 3.86
N LEU A 47 -8.73 -2.22 2.84
CA LEU A 47 -9.90 -1.33 2.93
C LEU A 47 -10.98 -1.90 3.86
N TRP A 48 -11.25 -3.22 3.79
CA TRP A 48 -12.16 -3.88 4.72
C TRP A 48 -11.67 -3.78 6.17
N GLY A 49 -10.36 -3.97 6.39
CA GLY A 49 -9.74 -3.77 7.70
C GLY A 49 -9.90 -2.33 8.20
N ALA A 50 -9.65 -1.34 7.35
CA ALA A 50 -9.85 0.07 7.69
C ALA A 50 -11.33 0.38 8.03
N LEU A 51 -12.28 -0.18 7.27
CA LEU A 51 -13.71 -0.02 7.54
C LEU A 51 -14.11 -0.64 8.87
N ALA A 52 -13.62 -1.83 9.19
CA ALA A 52 -13.85 -2.49 10.48
C ALA A 52 -13.27 -1.67 11.65
N MET A 53 -12.09 -1.07 11.47
CA MET A 53 -11.50 -0.15 12.43
C MET A 53 -12.37 1.08 12.65
N LEU A 54 -12.87 1.71 11.57
CA LEU A 54 -13.78 2.86 11.66
C LEU A 54 -15.10 2.51 12.37
N ALA A 55 -15.67 1.34 12.08
CA ALA A 55 -16.85 0.85 12.78
C ALA A 55 -16.57 0.69 14.28
N THR A 56 -15.41 0.13 14.65
CA THR A 56 -15.00 -0.03 16.04
C THR A 56 -14.85 1.31 16.75
N LEU A 57 -14.21 2.29 16.11
CA LEU A 57 -14.08 3.66 16.61
C LEU A 57 -15.46 4.32 16.83
N ALA A 58 -16.38 4.17 15.88
CA ALA A 58 -17.72 4.73 15.98
C ALA A 58 -18.56 4.08 17.10
N LEU A 59 -18.37 2.78 17.33
CA LEU A 59 -19.09 2.03 18.37
C LEU A 59 -18.55 2.32 19.78
N LEU A 60 -17.22 2.34 19.96
CA LEU A 60 -16.60 2.51 21.28
C LEU A 60 -16.40 3.98 21.68
N GLN A 61 -16.46 4.91 20.71
CA GLN A 61 -16.30 6.35 20.90
C GLN A 61 -15.10 6.72 21.80
N PRO A 62 -13.88 6.22 21.50
CA PRO A 62 -12.71 6.53 22.29
C PRO A 62 -12.30 8.00 22.11
N ALA A 63 -11.36 8.45 22.95
CA ALA A 63 -10.77 9.78 22.83
C ALA A 63 -10.28 10.08 21.40
N ILE A 64 -10.41 11.34 20.97
CA ILE A 64 -10.05 11.78 19.61
C ILE A 64 -8.60 11.43 19.20
N PHE A 65 -7.71 11.31 20.18
CA PHE A 65 -6.34 10.86 19.98
C PHE A 65 -6.26 9.48 19.31
N TRP A 66 -7.09 8.52 19.74
CA TRP A 66 -7.13 7.17 19.18
C TRP A 66 -7.64 7.15 17.74
N TRP A 67 -8.60 8.03 17.40
CA TRP A 67 -9.02 8.22 16.01
C TRP A 67 -7.84 8.59 15.12
N GLY A 68 -7.01 9.55 15.56
CA GLY A 68 -5.81 9.96 14.85
C GLY A 68 -4.84 8.81 14.62
N LEU A 69 -4.53 8.04 15.65
CA LEU A 69 -3.60 6.90 15.55
C LEU A 69 -4.13 5.79 14.64
N CYS A 70 -5.41 5.43 14.76
CA CYS A 70 -6.03 4.38 13.95
C CYS A 70 -6.14 4.79 12.47
N LEU A 71 -6.48 6.05 12.19
CA LEU A 71 -6.50 6.58 10.82
C LEU A 71 -5.09 6.63 10.22
N PHE A 72 -4.10 7.05 11.02
CA PHE A 72 -2.70 7.07 10.59
C PHE A 72 -2.20 5.66 10.28
N GLY A 73 -2.41 4.69 11.18
CA GLY A 73 -2.04 3.29 10.97
C GLY A 73 -2.71 2.69 9.73
N SER A 74 -4.02 2.90 9.57
CA SER A 74 -4.76 2.44 8.38
C SER A 74 -4.21 3.03 7.07
N THR A 75 -3.86 4.31 7.08
CA THR A 75 -3.24 4.99 5.92
C THR A 75 -1.84 4.45 5.64
N LEU A 76 -1.06 4.16 6.68
CA LEU A 76 0.26 3.57 6.56
C LEU A 76 0.20 2.17 5.97
N CYS A 77 -0.75 1.33 6.41
CA CYS A 77 -0.94 -0.01 5.84
C CYS A 77 -1.31 0.03 4.36
N LEU A 78 -2.24 0.92 3.97
CA LEU A 78 -2.58 1.11 2.55
C LEU A 78 -1.37 1.56 1.73
N THR A 79 -0.57 2.47 2.28
CA THR A 79 0.65 2.97 1.64
C THR A 79 1.67 1.86 1.44
N MET A 80 1.90 1.03 2.46
CA MET A 80 2.77 -0.13 2.38
C MET A 80 2.27 -1.16 1.38
N GLU A 81 0.96 -1.38 1.29
CA GLU A 81 0.37 -2.27 0.31
C GLU A 81 0.57 -1.75 -1.13
N PHE A 82 0.39 -0.45 -1.37
CA PHE A 82 0.71 0.15 -2.66
C PHE A 82 2.18 0.00 -3.03
N PHE A 83 3.10 0.12 -2.08
CA PHE A 83 4.52 -0.15 -2.32
C PHE A 83 4.78 -1.62 -2.60
N ASN A 84 4.14 -2.54 -1.87
CA ASN A 84 4.25 -3.97 -2.13
C ASN A 84 3.84 -4.30 -3.57
N THR A 85 2.63 -3.91 -3.98
CA THR A 85 2.13 -4.12 -5.34
C THR A 85 3.03 -3.46 -6.40
N SER A 86 3.54 -2.26 -6.15
CA SER A 86 4.43 -1.57 -7.09
C SER A 86 5.76 -2.31 -7.28
N ILE A 87 6.33 -2.84 -6.20
CA ILE A 87 7.56 -3.63 -6.22
C ILE A 87 7.32 -4.97 -6.94
N GLU A 88 6.21 -5.65 -6.64
CA GLU A 88 5.81 -6.89 -7.32
C GLU A 88 5.68 -6.70 -8.83
N GLN A 89 4.94 -5.67 -9.27
CA GLN A 89 4.76 -5.35 -10.69
C GLN A 89 6.09 -4.99 -11.38
N LEU A 90 6.95 -4.23 -10.72
CA LEU A 90 8.28 -3.90 -11.26
C LEU A 90 9.15 -5.14 -11.38
N ALA A 91 9.13 -6.01 -10.37
CA ALA A 91 9.88 -7.26 -10.36
C ALA A 91 9.42 -8.20 -11.48
N ASP A 92 8.12 -8.35 -11.69
CA ASP A 92 7.54 -9.17 -12.78
C ASP A 92 7.87 -8.61 -14.16
N TYR A 93 7.93 -7.29 -14.28
CA TYR A 93 8.34 -6.64 -15.52
C TYR A 93 9.83 -6.87 -15.84
N LEU A 94 10.69 -6.81 -14.82
CA LEU A 94 12.14 -6.96 -15.00
C LEU A 94 12.58 -8.42 -15.19
N ASN A 95 11.88 -9.36 -14.57
CA ASN A 95 12.21 -10.78 -14.67
C ASN A 95 10.94 -11.64 -14.79
N PRO A 96 10.48 -11.90 -16.02
CA PRO A 96 9.29 -12.71 -16.28
C PRO A 96 9.46 -14.20 -15.93
N GLU A 97 10.71 -14.68 -15.86
CA GLU A 97 11.04 -16.04 -15.44
C GLU A 97 11.35 -16.07 -13.94
N TYR A 98 11.09 -17.21 -13.30
CA TYR A 98 11.31 -17.36 -11.86
C TYR A 98 12.81 -17.25 -11.51
N ASP A 99 13.16 -16.26 -10.68
CA ASP A 99 14.48 -16.12 -10.06
C ASP A 99 14.32 -16.06 -8.53
N PRO A 100 14.97 -16.95 -7.76
CA PRO A 100 14.91 -16.96 -6.31
C PRO A 100 15.25 -15.62 -5.64
N ARG A 101 16.11 -14.81 -6.26
CA ARG A 101 16.48 -13.47 -5.75
C ARG A 101 15.31 -12.49 -5.85
N ILE A 102 14.53 -12.58 -6.92
CA ILE A 102 13.32 -11.78 -7.10
C ILE A 102 12.25 -12.22 -6.11
N GLY A 103 12.12 -13.54 -5.88
CA GLY A 103 11.25 -14.07 -4.81
C GLY A 103 11.54 -13.41 -3.47
N LYS A 104 12.81 -13.38 -3.05
CA LYS A 104 13.22 -12.73 -1.79
C LYS A 104 12.86 -11.24 -1.72
N ILE A 105 12.94 -10.50 -2.83
CA ILE A 105 12.57 -9.08 -2.86
C ILE A 105 11.06 -8.92 -2.65
N LYS A 106 10.24 -9.76 -3.29
CA LYS A 106 8.79 -9.77 -3.11
C LYS A 106 8.41 -10.14 -1.68
N ASP A 107 9.07 -11.16 -1.10
CA ASP A 107 8.83 -11.57 0.29
C ASP A 107 9.12 -10.43 1.28
N LEU A 108 10.18 -9.66 1.04
CA LEU A 108 10.51 -8.49 1.87
C LEU A 108 9.46 -7.38 1.73
N ALA A 109 8.96 -7.14 0.51
CA ALA A 109 7.93 -6.15 0.25
C ALA A 109 6.61 -6.53 0.96
N ALA A 110 6.19 -7.80 0.84
CA ALA A 110 5.01 -8.33 1.52
C ALA A 110 5.19 -8.27 3.05
N GLY A 111 6.39 -8.61 3.56
CA GLY A 111 6.72 -8.50 4.98
C GLY A 111 6.58 -7.07 5.51
N GLY A 112 6.84 -6.06 4.69
CA GLY A 112 6.62 -4.65 5.01
C GLY A 112 5.14 -4.33 5.27
N THR A 113 4.23 -4.77 4.41
CA THR A 113 2.78 -4.63 4.65
C THR A 113 2.37 -5.32 5.94
N VAL A 114 2.80 -6.58 6.14
CA VAL A 114 2.43 -7.34 7.34
C VAL A 114 2.89 -6.62 8.61
N MET A 115 4.10 -6.08 8.63
CA MET A 115 4.63 -5.33 9.77
C MET A 115 3.79 -4.08 10.09
N ALA A 116 3.39 -3.32 9.06
CA ALA A 116 2.50 -2.17 9.25
C ALA A 116 1.12 -2.59 9.79
N GLY A 117 0.60 -3.72 9.30
CA GLY A 117 -0.64 -4.34 9.79
C GLY A 117 -0.56 -4.71 11.27
N ILE A 118 0.52 -5.36 11.70
CA ILE A 118 0.76 -5.71 13.11
C ILE A 118 0.80 -4.45 13.98
N GLY A 119 1.54 -3.41 13.57
CA GLY A 119 1.59 -2.16 14.31
C GLY A 119 0.22 -1.51 14.48
N THR A 120 -0.57 -1.45 13.40
CA THR A 120 -1.93 -0.91 13.42
C THR A 120 -2.87 -1.75 14.28
N PHE A 121 -2.73 -3.08 14.24
CA PHE A 121 -3.50 -3.99 15.09
C PHE A 121 -3.20 -3.77 16.58
N VAL A 122 -1.92 -3.65 16.95
CA VAL A 122 -1.51 -3.36 18.34
C VAL A 122 -2.09 -2.03 18.82
N VAL A 123 -2.05 -0.99 17.99
CA VAL A 123 -2.70 0.30 18.31
C VAL A 123 -4.19 0.13 18.57
N GLY A 124 -4.91 -0.66 17.75
CA GLY A 124 -6.32 -0.96 17.96
C GLY A 124 -6.60 -1.70 19.27
N VAL A 125 -5.75 -2.67 19.63
CA VAL A 125 -5.88 -3.38 20.92
C VAL A 125 -5.66 -2.42 22.10
N LEU A 126 -4.62 -1.58 22.04
CA LEU A 126 -4.34 -0.60 23.10
C LEU A 126 -5.49 0.39 23.27
N MET A 127 -6.08 0.86 22.16
CA MET A 127 -7.27 1.71 22.19
C MET A 127 -8.43 1.04 22.92
N ILE A 128 -8.71 -0.22 22.60
CA ILE A 128 -9.81 -0.98 23.22
C ILE A 128 -9.56 -1.10 24.73
N LEU A 129 -8.35 -1.49 25.14
CA LEU A 129 -7.99 -1.62 26.55
C LEU A 129 -8.13 -0.30 27.30
N ASP A 130 -7.63 0.81 26.74
CA ASP A 130 -7.75 2.15 27.33
C ASP A 130 -9.21 2.57 27.49
N THR A 131 -10.02 2.33 26.46
CA THR A 131 -11.45 2.67 26.48
C THR A 131 -12.21 1.90 27.56
N PHE A 132 -11.94 0.60 27.72
CA PHE A 132 -12.59 -0.21 28.76
C PHE A 132 -12.08 0.12 30.17
N ALA A 133 -10.81 0.45 30.33
CA ALA A 133 -10.25 0.84 31.62
C ALA A 133 -10.85 2.15 32.16
N LEU A 134 -11.30 3.05 31.29
CA LEU A 134 -12.01 4.28 31.68
C LEU A 134 -13.49 4.08 32.00
N LEU A 135 -14.07 2.93 31.61
CA LEU A 135 -15.48 2.60 31.83
C LEU A 135 -15.72 1.76 33.10
N GLY A 136 -14.67 1.19 33.69
CA GLY A 136 -14.71 0.40 34.94
C GLY A 136 -14.16 1.17 36.13
#